data_AF-A0A4U7C5K4-F1
#
_entry.id   AF-A0A4U7C5K4-F1
#
_cell.length_a   1.000
_cell.length_b   1.000
_cell.length_c   1.000
_cell.angle_alpha   90.00
_cell.angle_beta   90.00
_cell.angle_gamma   90.00
#
_symmetry.space_group_name_H-M   'P 1'
#
loop_
_entity.id
_entity.type
_entity.pdbx_description
1 polymer ?
#
loop_
_entity_poly.entity_id
_entity_poly.type
_entity_poly.pdbx_seq_one_letter_code
_entity_poly.pdbx_strand_id
1 'polypeptide(L)'
;MKPSNLFNKDDRGVSPVIGVILMVAITVILAAVIGTFVLGLGDQIGGSATAGVSVDGDNVTLANGGTADYVYVVDSGGATVGSSNLTSVGDTIDLTTATNGAPYQIIAVSESGEETLLRTVE
;
A
#
# COMPACT_ATOMS: atom_id res chain seq x y z
N MET A 1 55.34 -7.09 -52.81
CA MET A 1 54.24 -7.85 -52.18
C MET A 1 53.47 -6.88 -51.29
N LYS A 2 52.17 -6.67 -51.56
CA LYS A 2 51.30 -5.77 -50.79
C LYS A 2 50.59 -6.61 -49.71
N PRO A 3 50.56 -6.22 -48.43
CA PRO A 3 49.83 -6.98 -47.42
C PRO A 3 48.33 -6.78 -47.62
N SER A 4 47.59 -7.88 -47.62
CA SER A 4 46.14 -7.92 -47.75
C SER A 4 45.43 -7.39 -46.49
N ASN A 5 44.37 -6.61 -46.70
CA ASN A 5 43.50 -6.03 -45.68
C ASN A 5 43.11 -7.01 -44.57
N LEU A 6 43.51 -6.70 -43.34
CA LEU A 6 43.23 -7.47 -42.12
C LEU A 6 41.91 -7.08 -41.41
N PHE A 7 41.05 -6.25 -42.01
CA PHE A 7 39.81 -5.77 -41.39
C PHE A 7 38.53 -6.50 -41.87
N ASN A 8 38.56 -7.83 -41.97
CA ASN A 8 37.34 -8.62 -42.24
C ASN A 8 37.06 -9.56 -41.06
N LYS A 9 36.65 -9.02 -39.91
CA LYS A 9 36.17 -9.89 -38.82
C LYS A 9 34.98 -9.41 -37.98
N ASP A 10 34.61 -8.13 -37.97
CA ASP A 10 33.63 -7.65 -36.98
C ASP A 10 32.55 -6.69 -37.50
N ASP A 11 32.19 -6.76 -38.79
CA ASP A 11 31.06 -5.98 -39.33
C ASP A 11 29.88 -6.89 -39.74
N ARG A 12 29.54 -7.83 -38.85
CA ARG A 12 28.24 -8.52 -38.91
C ARG A 12 27.17 -7.58 -38.34
N GLY A 13 26.95 -6.46 -39.03
CA GLY A 13 25.79 -5.62 -38.82
C GLY A 13 24.53 -6.47 -38.96
N VAL A 14 23.65 -6.37 -37.98
CA VAL A 14 22.31 -6.96 -38.05
C VAL A 14 21.63 -6.46 -39.32
N SER A 15 20.94 -7.35 -40.04
CA SER A 15 20.20 -6.93 -41.24
C SER A 15 19.16 -5.88 -40.85
N PRO A 16 18.84 -4.88 -41.70
CA PRO A 16 17.93 -3.80 -41.33
C PRO A 16 16.60 -4.29 -40.76
N VAL A 17 16.07 -5.40 -41.29
CA VAL A 17 14.82 -6.00 -40.83
C VAL A 17 14.98 -6.72 -39.49
N ILE A 18 16.06 -7.49 -39.31
CA ILE A 18 16.31 -8.22 -38.06
C ILE A 18 16.66 -7.25 -36.94
N GLY A 19 17.39 -6.17 -37.23
CA GLY A 19 17.70 -5.11 -36.28
C GLY A 19 16.45 -4.44 -35.74
N VAL A 20 15.47 -4.15 -36.60
CA VAL A 20 14.17 -3.58 -36.18
C VAL A 20 13.40 -4.56 -35.29
N ILE A 21 13.34 -5.84 -35.66
CA ILE A 21 12.65 -6.84 -34.84
C ILE A 21 13.30 -6.96 -33.46
N LEU A 22 14.63 -7.03 -33.39
CA LEU A 22 15.36 -7.13 -32.12
C LEU A 22 15.20 -5.88 -31.25
N MET A 23 15.23 -4.69 -31.85
CA MET A 23 15.01 -3.43 -31.14
C MET A 23 13.60 -3.33 -30.57
N VAL A 24 12.58 -3.67 -31.38
CA VAL A 24 11.18 -3.65 -30.95
C VAL A 24 10.93 -4.71 -29.88
N ALA A 25 11.46 -5.92 -30.02
CA ALA A 25 11.25 -6.99 -29.04
C ALA A 25 11.76 -6.61 -27.64
N ILE A 26 12.99 -6.09 -27.54
CA ILE A 26 13.56 -5.72 -26.24
C ILE A 26 12.80 -4.53 -25.62
N THR A 27 12.48 -3.52 -26.42
CA THR A 27 11.74 -2.35 -25.91
C THR A 27 10.33 -2.70 -25.43
N VAL A 28 9.63 -3.61 -26.10
CA VAL A 28 8.31 -4.10 -25.66
C VAL A 28 8.41 -4.86 -24.34
N ILE A 29 9.43 -5.72 -24.18
CA ILE A 29 9.66 -6.44 -22.92
C ILE A 29 9.96 -5.45 -21.79
N LEU A 30 10.89 -4.51 -22.00
CA LEU A 30 11.24 -3.52 -20.98
C LEU A 30 10.04 -2.64 -20.60
N ALA A 31 9.26 -2.20 -21.58
CA ALA A 31 8.06 -1.40 -21.33
C ALA A 31 7.01 -2.18 -20.52
N ALA A 32 6.75 -3.45 -20.87
CA ALA A 32 5.80 -4.29 -20.14
C ALA A 32 6.24 -4.54 -18.70
N VAL A 33 7.51 -4.87 -18.51
CA VAL A 33 8.10 -5.18 -17.19
C VAL A 33 8.08 -3.94 -16.29
N ILE A 34 8.53 -2.78 -16.79
CA ILE A 34 8.50 -1.54 -16.03
C ILE A 34 7.06 -1.12 -15.72
N GLY A 35 6.13 -1.31 -16.66
CA GLY A 35 4.70 -1.07 -16.42
C GLY A 35 4.16 -1.85 -15.22
N THR A 36 4.52 -3.14 -15.10
CA THR A 36 4.12 -3.94 -13.93
C THR A 36 4.81 -3.51 -12.64
N PHE A 37 6.08 -3.09 -12.69
CA PHE A 37 6.80 -2.62 -11.51
C PHE A 37 6.28 -1.26 -11.02
N VAL A 38 5.95 -0.35 -11.93
CA VAL A 38 5.38 0.96 -11.59
C VAL A 38 3.97 0.80 -11.03
N LEU A 39 3.15 -0.08 -11.60
CA LEU A 39 1.81 -0.36 -11.07
C LEU A 39 1.88 -1.01 -9.68
N GLY A 40 2.81 -1.95 -9.47
CA GLY A 40 3.03 -2.57 -8.16
C GLY A 40 3.61 -1.63 -7.09
N LEU A 41 4.31 -0.55 -7.48
CA LEU A 41 4.72 0.51 -6.56
C LEU A 41 3.57 1.43 -6.15
N GLY A 42 2.55 1.60 -7.01
CA GLY A 42 1.36 2.37 -6.66
C GLY A 42 0.61 1.77 -5.47
N ASP A 43 0.55 0.45 -5.39
CA ASP A 43 -0.09 -0.29 -4.28
C ASP A 43 0.67 -0.11 -2.96
N GLN A 44 2.00 0.02 -2.99
CA GLN A 44 2.81 0.29 -1.80
C GLN A 44 2.81 1.76 -1.37
N ILE A 45 2.40 2.67 -2.26
CA ILE A 45 2.32 4.12 -1.99
C ILE A 45 0.95 4.51 -1.40
N GLY A 46 -0.06 3.64 -1.53
CA GLY A 46 -1.33 3.74 -0.80
C GLY A 46 -1.13 3.39 0.67
N GLY A 47 -0.29 4.17 1.35
CA GLY A 47 0.26 3.87 2.65
C GLY A 47 -0.78 3.79 3.75
N SER A 48 -0.36 3.05 4.77
CA SER A 48 -1.03 2.72 6.03
C SER A 48 -2.07 3.76 6.46
N ALA A 49 -3.26 3.27 6.82
CA ALA A 49 -4.38 4.10 7.27
C ALA A 49 -3.96 4.98 8.45
N THR A 50 -3.98 6.30 8.27
CA THR A 50 -3.66 7.25 9.33
C THR A 50 -4.94 7.87 9.86
N ALA A 51 -5.14 7.83 11.17
CA ALA A 51 -6.20 8.57 11.86
C ALA A 51 -5.73 8.98 13.26
N GLY A 52 -6.21 10.13 13.73
CA GLY A 52 -6.01 10.59 15.09
C GLY A 52 -7.21 10.24 15.95
N VAL A 53 -7.00 9.43 16.99
CA VAL A 53 -8.05 9.06 17.95
C VAL A 53 -7.72 9.63 19.33
N SER A 54 -8.73 10.13 20.03
CA SER A 54 -8.62 10.56 21.41
C SER A 54 -9.42 9.60 22.29
N VAL A 55 -8.75 9.09 23.33
CA VAL A 55 -9.32 8.12 24.27
C VAL A 55 -9.47 8.82 25.62
N ASP A 56 -10.70 8.89 26.12
CA ASP A 56 -11.03 9.43 27.43
C ASP A 56 -11.83 8.38 28.21
N GLY A 57 -11.16 7.67 29.12
CA GLY A 57 -11.73 6.49 29.79
C GLY A 57 -12.12 5.40 28.79
N ASP A 58 -13.40 5.04 28.78
CA ASP A 58 -13.99 4.05 27.87
C ASP A 58 -14.56 4.69 26.59
N ASN A 59 -14.42 6.00 26.41
CA ASN A 59 -14.90 6.70 25.24
C ASN A 59 -13.76 6.90 24.23
N VAL A 60 -13.96 6.38 23.02
CA VAL A 60 -13.02 6.50 21.91
C VAL A 60 -13.62 7.45 20.89
N THR A 61 -12.96 8.59 20.69
CA THR A 61 -13.43 9.67 19.82
C THR A 61 -12.51 9.85 18.62
N LEU A 62 -13.06 9.96 17.42
CA LEU A 62 -12.27 10.23 16.23
C LEU A 62 -11.92 11.72 16.17
N ALA A 63 -10.66 12.06 16.40
CA ALA A 63 -10.18 13.44 16.40
C ALA A 63 -9.71 13.92 15.02
N ASN A 64 -9.24 13.01 14.17
CA ASN A 64 -8.82 13.28 12.80
C ASN A 64 -8.98 12.03 11.92
N GLY A 65 -9.68 12.14 10.80
CA GLY A 65 -9.88 11.02 9.86
C GLY A 65 -8.65 10.69 8.99
N GLY A 66 -7.70 11.61 8.84
CA GLY A 66 -6.46 11.39 8.07
C GLY A 66 -6.69 10.74 6.69
N THR A 67 -6.10 9.56 6.48
CA THR A 67 -6.27 8.71 5.28
C THR A 67 -7.15 7.48 5.54
N ALA A 68 -7.72 7.35 6.75
CA ALA A 68 -8.62 6.27 7.08
C ALA A 68 -10.03 6.54 6.53
N ASP A 69 -10.66 5.50 6.00
CA ASP A 69 -12.08 5.47 5.64
C ASP A 69 -12.92 5.33 6.92
N TYR A 70 -12.52 4.44 7.83
CA TYR A 70 -13.15 4.30 9.14
C TYR A 70 -12.18 3.79 10.20
N VAL A 71 -12.55 4.00 11.46
CA VAL A 71 -11.84 3.49 12.63
C VAL A 71 -12.80 2.61 13.44
N TYR A 72 -12.31 1.47 13.92
CA TYR A 72 -13.07 0.58 14.78
C TYR A 72 -12.20 0.10 15.93
N VAL A 73 -12.85 -0.49 16.93
CA VAL A 73 -12.19 -0.98 18.14
C VAL A 73 -12.37 -2.49 18.20
N VAL A 74 -11.32 -3.21 18.60
CA VAL A 74 -11.34 -4.65 18.81
C VAL A 74 -10.87 -5.01 20.22
N ASP A 75 -11.36 -6.12 20.75
CA ASP A 75 -10.85 -6.68 22.00
C ASP A 75 -9.52 -7.43 21.78
N SER A 76 -8.95 -7.94 22.86
CA SER A 76 -7.75 -8.80 22.83
C SER A 76 -7.96 -10.12 22.07
N GLY A 77 -9.21 -10.53 21.81
CA GLY A 77 -9.58 -11.70 21.02
C GLY A 77 -9.79 -11.41 19.53
N GLY A 78 -9.69 -10.15 19.10
CA GLY A 78 -9.91 -9.71 17.72
C GLY A 78 -11.38 -9.56 17.33
N ALA A 79 -12.31 -9.61 18.29
CA ALA A 79 -13.71 -9.29 18.03
C ALA A 79 -13.92 -7.78 18.04
N THR A 80 -14.70 -7.26 17.10
CA THR A 80 -15.14 -5.86 17.08
C THR A 80 -15.95 -5.52 18.32
N VAL A 81 -15.58 -4.42 18.98
CA VAL A 81 -16.18 -3.92 20.22
C VAL A 81 -16.75 -2.52 19.96
N GLY A 82 -18.03 -2.32 20.31
CA GLY A 82 -18.76 -1.09 20.02
C GLY A 82 -19.92 -1.32 19.03
N SER A 83 -20.87 -0.38 18.99
CA SER A 83 -22.06 -0.51 18.13
C SER A 83 -21.85 -0.10 16.67
N SER A 84 -20.78 0.64 16.36
CA SER A 84 -20.55 1.17 15.01
C SER A 84 -19.09 1.59 14.80
N ASN A 85 -18.68 1.68 13.53
CA ASN A 85 -17.39 2.26 13.16
C ASN A 85 -17.45 3.79 13.22
N LEU A 86 -16.32 4.43 13.54
CA LEU A 86 -16.13 5.87 13.49
C LEU A 86 -15.79 6.25 12.04
N THR A 87 -16.60 7.11 11.42
CA THR A 87 -16.42 7.50 10.00
C THR A 87 -16.23 9.01 9.85
N SER A 88 -16.71 9.79 10.81
CA SER A 88 -16.63 11.24 10.82
C SER A 88 -15.88 11.75 12.06
N VAL A 89 -15.13 12.84 11.89
CA VAL A 89 -14.46 13.51 13.01
C VAL A 89 -15.51 13.99 14.02
N GLY A 90 -15.32 13.61 15.29
CA GLY A 90 -16.26 13.84 16.37
C GLY A 90 -17.14 12.63 16.72
N ASP A 91 -17.17 11.59 15.88
CA ASP A 91 -17.84 10.35 16.23
C ASP A 91 -17.19 9.76 17.49
N THR A 92 -18.02 9.17 18.35
CA THR A 92 -17.60 8.58 19.62
C THR A 92 -18.19 7.18 19.78
N ILE A 93 -17.35 6.21 20.10
CA ILE A 93 -17.76 4.89 20.58
C ILE A 93 -17.63 4.90 22.09
N ASP A 94 -18.69 4.46 22.76
CA ASP A 94 -18.69 4.19 24.20
C ASP A 94 -18.45 2.69 24.42
N LEU A 95 -17.35 2.33 25.09
CA LEU A 95 -16.97 0.96 25.38
C LEU A 95 -17.29 0.52 26.81
N THR A 96 -17.94 1.35 27.63
CA THR A 96 -18.22 1.09 29.05
C THR A 96 -18.84 -0.29 29.31
N THR A 97 -19.77 -0.71 28.46
CA THR A 97 -20.46 -2.01 28.60
C THR A 97 -19.74 -3.15 27.88
N ALA A 98 -18.89 -2.81 26.91
CA ALA A 98 -18.39 -3.75 25.90
C ALA A 98 -17.02 -4.34 26.27
N THR A 99 -16.18 -3.58 26.99
CA THR A 99 -14.86 -4.06 27.43
C THR A 99 -14.82 -4.45 28.90
N ASN A 100 -15.70 -3.93 29.76
CA ASN A 100 -15.63 -4.14 31.23
C ASN A 100 -14.21 -3.90 31.80
N GLY A 101 -13.45 -2.96 31.22
CA GLY A 101 -12.06 -2.69 31.59
C GLY A 101 -11.04 -3.73 31.08
N ALA A 102 -11.43 -4.59 30.14
CA ALA A 102 -10.49 -5.44 29.41
C ALA A 102 -9.72 -4.62 28.35
N PRO A 103 -8.48 -5.01 28.03
CA PRO A 103 -7.67 -4.31 27.04
C PRO A 103 -8.30 -4.36 25.66
N TYR A 104 -8.18 -3.25 24.93
CA TYR A 104 -8.73 -3.09 23.58
C TYR A 104 -7.74 -2.39 22.65
N GLN A 105 -7.92 -2.58 21.35
CA GLN A 105 -7.08 -2.01 20.30
C GLN A 105 -7.93 -1.18 19.35
N ILE A 106 -7.41 -0.03 18.95
CA ILE A 106 -8.05 0.88 18.01
C ILE A 106 -7.33 0.76 16.67
N ILE A 107 -8.10 0.46 15.62
CA ILE A 107 -7.58 0.16 14.29
C ILE A 107 -8.24 1.10 13.28
N ALA A 108 -7.43 1.71 12.42
CA ALA A 108 -7.86 2.47 11.25
C ALA A 108 -7.83 1.59 10.01
N VAL A 109 -8.79 1.78 9.10
CA VAL A 109 -8.84 1.11 7.80
C VAL A 109 -8.82 2.17 6.71
N SER A 110 -7.96 2.00 5.70
CA SER A 110 -7.92 2.88 4.53
C SER A 110 -9.00 2.49 3.50
N GLU A 111 -9.22 3.33 2.50
CA GLU A 111 -10.10 3.00 1.36
C GLU A 111 -9.60 1.77 0.56
N SER A 112 -8.31 1.44 0.63
CA SER A 112 -7.72 0.23 0.04
C SER A 112 -7.90 -1.04 0.89
N GLY A 113 -8.45 -0.91 2.10
CA GLY A 113 -8.64 -2.02 3.04
C GLY A 113 -7.40 -2.35 3.87
N GLU A 114 -6.39 -1.47 3.91
CA GLU A 114 -5.21 -1.67 4.76
C GLU A 114 -5.54 -1.30 6.20
N GLU A 115 -5.27 -2.20 7.14
CA GLU A 115 -5.49 -1.99 8.57
C GLU A 115 -4.23 -1.44 9.24
N THR A 116 -4.39 -0.45 10.09
CA THR A 116 -3.30 0.14 10.88
C THR A 116 -3.71 0.26 12.34
N LEU A 117 -2.93 -0.36 13.23
CA LEU A 117 -3.12 -0.21 14.66
C LEU A 117 -2.72 1.19 15.10
N LEU A 118 -3.68 1.96 15.59
CA LEU A 118 -3.45 3.33 16.07
C LEU A 118 -2.97 3.33 17.51
N ARG A 119 -3.59 2.49 18.36
CA ARG A 119 -3.32 2.46 19.79
C ARG A 119 -3.85 1.18 20.44
N THR A 120 -3.11 0.68 21.42
CA THR A 120 -3.60 -0.31 22.40
C THR A 120 -3.89 0.41 23.72
N VAL A 121 -5.02 0.10 24.34
CA VAL A 121 -5.41 0.59 25.66
C VAL A 121 -5.51 -0.61 26.57
N GLU A 122 -4.78 -0.56 27.69
CA GLU A 122 -4.73 -1.59 28.73
C GLU A 122 -5.66 -1.28 29.90
#